data_AF-A0A382Y7K0-F1
#
_entry.id   AF-A0A382Y7K0-F1
#
_cell.length_a   1.000
_cell.length_b   1.000
_cell.length_c   1.000
_cell.angle_alpha   90.00
_cell.angle_beta   90.00
_cell.angle_gamma   90.00
#
_symmetry.space_group_name_H-M   'P 1'
#
loop_
_entity.id
_entity.type
_entity.pdbx_description
1 polymer ?
#
loop_
_entity_poly.entity_id
_entity_poly.type
_entity_poly.pdbx_seq_one_letter_code
_entity_poly.pdbx_strand_id
1 'polypeptide(L)'
;MIVCEDPTLGWYDNETAKAITEEARTLAFTPTLLDVGAPENVRSSGVTQAIESHTCTVFLSRMGDQDRFADPVPGKKIVMCYARDRIELASTYGRTNHRAFLQLKAAVNDILLGGESVHITCPLGTNISGNISNTEREGPRDVSVRRFPMG
;
A
#
# COMPACT_ATOMS: atom_id res chain seq x y z
N MET A 1 -8.21 -1.09 12.97
CA MET A 1 -8.73 0.22 12.53
C MET A 1 -8.69 0.30 11.01
N ILE A 2 -9.70 0.92 10.43
CA ILE A 2 -9.77 1.26 9.00
C ILE A 2 -9.85 2.79 8.93
N VAL A 3 -8.88 3.40 8.25
CA VAL A 3 -8.78 4.85 8.09
C VAL A 3 -9.36 5.22 6.72
N CYS A 4 -10.36 6.10 6.69
CA CYS A 4 -11.16 6.41 5.51
C CYS A 4 -10.96 7.88 5.14
N GLU A 5 -10.49 8.16 3.92
CA GLU A 5 -10.43 9.54 3.41
C GLU A 5 -11.83 10.04 3.08
N ASP A 6 -12.09 11.32 3.34
CA ASP A 6 -13.34 11.98 2.98
C ASP A 6 -13.67 11.74 1.49
N PRO A 7 -14.80 11.07 1.17
CA PRO A 7 -15.13 10.70 -0.19
C PRO A 7 -15.43 11.91 -1.08
N THR A 8 -15.73 13.08 -0.50
CA THR A 8 -15.92 14.33 -1.26
C THR A 8 -14.63 14.79 -1.95
N LEU A 9 -13.47 14.28 -1.52
CA LEU A 9 -12.17 14.54 -2.15
C LEU A 9 -11.97 13.71 -3.44
N GLY A 10 -12.79 12.70 -3.68
CA GLY A 10 -12.82 11.93 -4.93
C GLY A 10 -11.75 10.84 -5.09
N TRP A 11 -11.00 10.50 -4.04
CA TRP A 11 -9.91 9.50 -4.12
C TRP A 11 -10.32 8.11 -3.67
N TYR A 12 -11.13 8.02 -2.62
CA TYR A 12 -11.65 6.77 -2.06
C TYR A 12 -13.15 6.89 -1.83
N ASP A 13 -13.87 5.78 -1.93
CA ASP A 13 -15.26 5.72 -1.48
C ASP A 13 -15.38 5.32 0.01
N ASN A 14 -16.54 5.60 0.61
CA ASN A 14 -16.85 5.11 1.96
C ASN A 14 -17.41 3.68 1.96
N GLU A 15 -17.83 3.19 0.81
CA GLU A 15 -18.57 1.93 0.71
C GLU A 15 -17.63 0.72 0.79
N THR A 16 -16.42 0.86 0.28
CA THR A 16 -15.33 -0.12 0.43
C THR A 16 -14.92 -0.24 1.87
N ALA A 17 -14.77 0.89 2.58
CA ALA A 17 -14.46 0.88 4.00
C ALA A 17 -15.54 0.14 4.82
N LYS A 18 -16.82 0.40 4.54
CA LYS A 18 -17.94 -0.31 5.17
C LYS A 18 -17.90 -1.81 4.87
N ALA A 19 -17.67 -2.20 3.62
CA ALA A 19 -17.58 -3.61 3.23
C ALA A 19 -16.43 -4.33 3.95
N ILE A 20 -15.24 -3.72 4.00
CA ILE A 20 -14.08 -4.27 4.72
C ILE A 20 -14.35 -4.36 6.23
N THR A 21 -15.04 -3.37 6.80
CA THR A 21 -15.42 -3.36 8.22
C THR A 21 -16.34 -4.53 8.53
N GLU A 22 -17.33 -4.79 7.69
CA GLU A 22 -18.29 -5.89 7.90
C GLU A 22 -17.63 -7.26 7.75
N GLU A 23 -16.78 -7.42 6.74
CA GLU A 23 -16.00 -8.66 6.58
C GLU A 23 -15.07 -8.90 7.76
N ALA A 24 -14.41 -7.85 8.28
CA ALA A 24 -13.56 -7.97 9.46
C ALA A 24 -14.35 -8.43 10.69
N ARG A 25 -15.60 -7.97 10.89
CA ARG A 25 -16.47 -8.48 11.96
C ARG A 25 -16.82 -9.95 11.75
N THR A 26 -17.12 -10.35 10.52
CA THR A 26 -17.39 -11.76 10.16
C THR A 26 -16.19 -12.66 10.49
N LEU A 27 -14.98 -12.13 10.35
CA LEU A 27 -13.72 -12.79 10.74
C LEU A 27 -13.37 -12.64 12.24
N ALA A 28 -14.33 -12.24 13.08
CA ALA A 28 -14.21 -12.05 14.53
C ALA A 28 -13.18 -10.99 14.98
N PHE A 29 -12.87 -10.00 14.13
CA PHE A 29 -12.15 -8.81 14.55
C PHE A 29 -13.10 -7.75 15.12
N THR A 30 -12.54 -6.78 15.86
CA THR A 30 -13.23 -5.60 16.40
C THR A 30 -12.82 -4.33 15.63
N PRO A 31 -13.29 -4.14 14.38
CA PRO A 31 -12.87 -3.01 13.57
C PRO A 31 -13.49 -1.69 14.06
N THR A 32 -12.67 -0.65 14.03
CA THR A 32 -13.05 0.76 14.20
C THR A 32 -12.84 1.48 12.88
N LEU A 33 -13.69 2.47 12.60
CA LEU A 33 -13.54 3.39 11.48
C LEU A 33 -12.99 4.72 11.99
N LEU A 34 -12.08 5.32 11.25
CA LEU A 34 -11.55 6.67 11.50
C LEU A 34 -11.61 7.48 10.21
N ASP A 35 -12.50 8.48 10.18
CA ASP A 35 -12.59 9.40 9.05
C ASP A 35 -11.46 10.44 9.13
N VAL A 36 -10.81 10.70 8.01
CA VAL A 36 -9.74 11.68 7.87
C VAL A 36 -9.96 12.56 6.63
N GLY A 37 -9.43 13.77 6.67
CA GLY A 37 -9.39 14.65 5.52
C GLY A 37 -8.26 14.31 4.54
N ALA A 38 -7.92 15.28 3.70
CA ALA A 38 -6.78 15.19 2.79
C ALA A 38 -5.46 15.00 3.57
N PRO A 39 -4.46 14.32 2.99
CA PRO A 39 -3.14 14.20 3.62
C PRO A 39 -2.48 15.58 3.77
N GLU A 40 -1.95 15.85 4.95
CA GLU A 40 -1.12 17.02 5.25
C GLU A 40 0.36 16.62 5.37
N ASN A 41 1.31 17.55 5.32
CA ASN A 41 2.74 17.21 5.43
C ASN A 41 3.11 16.49 6.73
N VAL A 42 2.32 16.63 7.79
CA VAL A 42 2.53 16.00 9.08
C VAL A 42 1.26 15.26 9.50
N ARG A 43 1.39 14.00 9.92
CA ARG A 43 0.27 13.24 10.43
C ARG A 43 -0.24 13.84 11.75
N SER A 44 -1.56 13.95 11.89
CA SER A 44 -2.17 14.44 13.12
C SER A 44 -1.91 13.49 14.30
N SER A 45 -1.73 14.06 15.49
CA SER A 45 -1.53 13.29 16.73
C SER A 45 -2.68 12.31 17.01
N GLY A 46 -3.90 12.66 16.63
CA GLY A 46 -5.07 11.79 16.76
C GLY A 46 -4.96 10.49 15.96
N VAL A 47 -4.47 10.56 14.71
CA VAL A 47 -4.26 9.36 13.89
C VAL A 47 -3.13 8.51 14.47
N THR A 48 -2.05 9.12 14.95
CA THR A 48 -0.94 8.40 15.60
C THR A 48 -1.41 7.64 16.84
N GLN A 49 -2.16 8.28 17.75
CA GLN A 49 -2.74 7.63 18.93
C GLN A 49 -3.71 6.49 18.54
N ALA A 50 -4.46 6.68 17.46
CA ALA A 50 -5.35 5.65 16.96
C ALA A 50 -4.57 4.44 16.40
N ILE A 51 -3.42 4.63 15.74
CA ILE A 51 -2.53 3.53 15.33
C ILE A 51 -1.96 2.80 16.55
N GLU A 52 -1.55 3.53 17.59
CA GLU A 52 -0.99 2.95 18.81
C GLU A 52 -1.99 2.09 19.59
N SER A 53 -3.29 2.44 19.56
CA SER A 53 -4.35 1.68 20.24
C SER A 53 -4.82 0.43 19.49
N HIS A 54 -4.40 0.22 18.24
CA HIS A 54 -4.82 -0.92 17.42
C HIS A 54 -3.64 -1.83 17.06
N THR A 55 -3.87 -3.10 16.77
CA THR A 55 -2.82 -4.03 16.31
C THR A 55 -2.66 -4.04 14.79
N CYS A 56 -3.72 -3.64 14.07
CA CYS A 56 -3.77 -3.58 12.62
C CYS A 56 -4.48 -2.30 12.16
N THR A 57 -3.87 -1.59 11.21
CA THR A 57 -4.42 -0.41 10.56
C THR A 57 -4.43 -0.61 9.05
N VAL A 58 -5.59 -0.42 8.44
CA VAL A 58 -5.77 -0.41 6.99
C VAL A 58 -6.11 1.01 6.56
N PHE A 59 -5.30 1.60 5.69
CA PHE A 59 -5.53 2.92 5.11
C PHE A 59 -6.28 2.77 3.79
N LEU A 60 -7.49 3.30 3.74
CA LEU A 60 -8.24 3.69 2.54
C LEU A 60 -8.16 5.22 2.43
N SER A 61 -6.92 5.71 2.47
CA SER A 61 -6.57 7.13 2.48
C SER A 61 -5.13 7.26 2.05
N ARG A 62 -4.84 8.28 1.24
CA ARG A 62 -3.47 8.61 0.79
C ARG A 62 -2.51 8.91 1.95
N MET A 63 -3.03 9.22 3.14
CA MET A 63 -2.24 9.39 4.38
C MET A 63 -1.38 8.15 4.72
N GLY A 64 -1.79 6.95 4.28
CA GLY A 64 -1.04 5.72 4.52
C GLY A 64 0.34 5.68 3.84
N ASP A 65 0.54 6.45 2.76
CA ASP A 65 1.83 6.51 2.05
C ASP A 65 2.87 7.41 2.74
N GLN A 66 2.46 8.28 3.67
CA GLN A 66 3.35 9.28 4.29
C GLN A 66 4.49 8.67 5.10
N ASP A 67 4.23 7.49 5.70
CA ASP A 67 5.21 6.77 6.54
C ASP A 67 5.74 5.52 5.86
N ARG A 68 5.58 5.42 4.54
CA ARG A 68 5.94 4.20 3.77
C ARG A 68 7.39 3.76 4.00
N PHE A 69 8.29 4.72 4.19
CA PHE A 69 9.71 4.50 4.42
C PHE A 69 10.16 4.81 5.86
N ALA A 70 9.22 5.15 6.75
CA ALA A 70 9.53 5.36 8.16
C ALA A 70 9.79 4.02 8.88
N ASP A 71 10.35 4.09 10.08
CA ASP A 71 10.56 2.89 10.89
C ASP A 71 9.23 2.15 11.17
N PRO A 72 9.20 0.81 11.07
CA PRO A 72 8.00 0.05 11.41
C PRO A 72 7.59 0.28 12.85
N VAL A 73 6.31 0.57 13.10
CA VAL A 73 5.78 0.67 14.46
C VAL A 73 5.79 -0.73 15.11
N PRO A 74 6.52 -0.95 16.22
CA PRO A 74 6.67 -2.29 16.80
C PRO A 74 5.34 -2.95 17.16
N GLY A 75 5.17 -4.21 16.77
CA GLY A 75 3.96 -4.98 17.06
C GLY A 75 2.71 -4.57 16.25
N LYS A 76 2.83 -3.62 15.31
CA LYS A 76 1.73 -3.13 14.49
C LYS A 76 1.81 -3.66 13.06
N LYS A 77 0.65 -3.94 12.48
CA LYS A 77 0.50 -4.20 11.04
C LYS A 77 -0.15 -3.00 10.39
N ILE A 78 0.55 -2.35 9.47
CA ILE A 78 0.02 -1.21 8.73
C ILE A 78 -0.06 -1.61 7.26
N VAL A 79 -1.23 -1.38 6.64
CA VAL A 79 -1.50 -1.70 5.24
C VAL A 79 -2.04 -0.45 4.54
N MET A 80 -1.42 -0.05 3.44
CA MET A 80 -1.96 0.91 2.47
C MET A 80 -2.77 0.15 1.42
N CYS A 81 -4.06 0.49 1.30
CA CYS A 81 -4.96 -0.09 0.32
C CYS A 81 -5.05 0.81 -0.92
N TYR A 82 -4.68 0.32 -2.09
CA TYR A 82 -4.76 1.02 -3.38
C TYR A 82 -6.02 0.68 -4.19
N ALA A 83 -6.89 -0.21 -3.70
CA ALA A 83 -8.23 -0.35 -4.24
C ALA A 83 -9.11 0.79 -3.69
N ARG A 84 -9.51 1.70 -4.55
CA ARG A 84 -10.15 2.99 -4.18
C ARG A 84 -11.66 2.89 -3.98
N ASP A 85 -12.28 1.93 -4.65
CA ASP A 85 -13.70 1.68 -4.59
C ASP A 85 -14.03 0.19 -4.65
N ARG A 86 -15.32 -0.13 -4.51
CA ARG A 86 -15.81 -1.51 -4.53
C ARG A 86 -15.55 -2.22 -5.87
N ILE A 87 -15.52 -1.47 -6.98
CA ILE A 87 -15.29 -2.02 -8.32
C ILE A 87 -13.83 -2.45 -8.43
N GLU A 88 -12.89 -1.60 -8.03
CA GLU A 88 -11.46 -1.91 -8.01
C GLU A 88 -11.16 -3.07 -7.05
N LEU A 89 -11.74 -3.07 -5.85
CA LEU A 89 -11.58 -4.16 -4.88
C LEU A 89 -12.14 -5.50 -5.40
N ALA A 90 -13.27 -5.46 -6.13
CA ALA A 90 -13.88 -6.65 -6.72
C ALA A 90 -13.23 -7.07 -8.06
N SER A 91 -12.38 -6.24 -8.65
CA SER A 91 -11.70 -6.53 -9.91
C SER A 91 -10.62 -7.61 -9.76
N THR A 92 -10.04 -8.05 -10.88
CA THR A 92 -8.86 -8.94 -10.87
C THR A 92 -7.71 -8.33 -10.08
N TYR A 93 -7.56 -7.00 -10.07
CA TYR A 93 -6.53 -6.33 -9.27
C TYR A 93 -6.74 -6.55 -7.78
N GLY A 94 -7.97 -6.35 -7.28
CA GLY A 94 -8.31 -6.54 -5.87
C GLY A 94 -8.43 -8.00 -5.42
N ARG A 95 -8.77 -8.91 -6.34
CA ARG A 95 -9.07 -10.32 -6.02
C ARG A 95 -7.94 -11.31 -6.31
N THR A 96 -6.92 -10.91 -7.07
CA THR A 96 -5.77 -11.80 -7.32
C THR A 96 -5.08 -12.13 -6.01
N ASN A 97 -4.66 -13.39 -5.86
CA ASN A 97 -4.00 -13.84 -4.64
C ASN A 97 -2.77 -12.96 -4.34
N HIS A 98 -2.75 -12.32 -3.17
CA HIS A 98 -1.66 -11.42 -2.80
C HIS A 98 -0.27 -12.08 -2.87
N ARG A 99 -0.17 -13.38 -2.58
CA ARG A 99 1.09 -14.13 -2.72
C ARG A 99 1.58 -14.17 -4.16
N ALA A 100 0.67 -14.26 -5.13
CA ALA A 100 1.04 -14.26 -6.54
C ALA A 100 1.67 -12.91 -6.94
N PHE A 101 1.14 -11.78 -6.46
CA PHE A 101 1.78 -10.49 -6.68
C PHE A 101 3.16 -10.38 -6.03
N LEU A 102 3.33 -10.89 -4.80
CA LEU A 102 4.65 -10.91 -4.15
C LEU A 102 5.66 -11.76 -4.92
N GLN A 103 5.22 -12.90 -5.46
CA GLN A 103 6.06 -13.77 -6.30
C GLN A 103 6.42 -13.10 -7.63
N LEU A 104 5.46 -12.43 -8.27
CA LEU A 104 5.72 -11.67 -9.49
C LEU A 104 6.73 -10.56 -9.25
N LYS A 105 6.53 -9.76 -8.19
CA LYS A 105 7.47 -8.72 -7.77
C LYS A 105 8.86 -9.28 -7.51
N ALA A 106 8.97 -10.39 -6.78
CA ALA A 106 10.25 -11.02 -6.51
C ALA A 106 10.96 -11.47 -7.81
N ALA A 107 10.23 -12.10 -8.73
CA ALA A 107 10.78 -12.53 -10.02
C ALA A 107 11.24 -11.34 -10.88
N VAL A 108 10.46 -10.25 -10.94
CA VAL A 108 10.84 -9.02 -11.63
C VAL A 108 12.09 -8.41 -10.98
N ASN A 109 12.14 -8.33 -9.65
CA ASN A 109 13.29 -7.84 -8.92
C ASN A 109 14.55 -8.68 -9.19
N ASP A 110 14.44 -10.01 -9.22
CA ASP A 110 15.60 -10.88 -9.50
C ASP A 110 16.15 -10.67 -10.92
N ILE A 111 15.29 -10.47 -11.92
CA ILE A 111 15.70 -10.18 -13.30
C ILE A 111 16.36 -8.80 -13.36
N LEU A 112 15.71 -7.77 -12.80
CA LEU A 112 16.19 -6.39 -12.88
C LEU A 112 17.49 -6.20 -12.11
N LEU A 113 17.61 -6.75 -10.90
CA LEU A 113 18.81 -6.59 -10.06
C LEU A 113 19.93 -7.56 -10.43
N GLY A 114 19.64 -8.58 -11.25
CA GLY A 114 20.64 -9.51 -11.77
C GLY A 114 21.27 -9.09 -13.11
N GLY A 115 20.75 -8.04 -13.76
CA GLY A 115 21.29 -7.53 -15.02
C GLY A 115 22.53 -6.67 -14.83
N GLU A 116 23.35 -6.54 -15.88
CA GLU A 116 24.49 -5.61 -15.91
C GLU A 116 24.06 -4.19 -16.29
N SER A 117 23.00 -4.08 -17.11
CA SER A 117 22.46 -2.82 -17.59
C SER A 117 20.97 -2.92 -17.92
N VAL A 118 20.29 -1.78 -17.88
CA VAL A 118 18.90 -1.62 -18.32
C VAL A 118 18.88 -0.67 -19.51
N HIS A 119 18.10 -1.01 -20.54
CA HIS A 119 17.91 -0.19 -21.73
C HIS A 119 16.42 -0.06 -22.02
N ILE A 120 15.92 1.19 -21.99
CA ILE A 120 14.52 1.53 -22.25
C ILE A 120 14.44 2.22 -23.61
N THR A 121 13.68 1.64 -24.53
CA THR A 121 13.48 2.19 -25.88
C THR A 121 12.00 2.33 -26.25
N CYS A 122 11.69 3.31 -27.11
CA CYS A 122 10.36 3.51 -27.70
C CYS A 122 10.51 4.04 -29.14
N PRO A 123 9.65 3.64 -30.10
CA PRO A 123 9.69 4.16 -31.48
C PRO A 123 9.59 5.68 -31.61
N LEU A 124 9.04 6.35 -30.60
CA LEU A 124 8.89 7.81 -30.57
C LEU A 124 10.15 8.54 -30.03
N GLY A 125 11.27 7.82 -29.86
CA GLY A 125 12.57 8.43 -29.58
C GLY A 125 13.10 8.24 -28.16
N THR A 126 12.37 7.57 -27.26
CA THR A 126 12.97 7.16 -25.97
C THR A 126 14.10 6.18 -26.26
N ASN A 127 15.29 6.50 -25.74
CA ASN A 127 16.48 5.65 -25.82
C ASN A 127 17.37 5.98 -24.62
N ILE A 128 17.13 5.30 -23.50
CA ILE A 128 17.80 5.59 -22.22
C ILE A 128 18.41 4.30 -21.70
N SER A 129 19.70 4.33 -21.39
CA SER A 129 20.42 3.19 -20.81
C SER A 129 21.11 3.57 -19.50
N GLY A 130 21.24 2.61 -18.59
CA GLY A 130 22.00 2.74 -17.36
C GLY A 130 22.62 1.41 -16.94
N ASN A 131 23.81 1.45 -16.37
CA ASN A 131 24.41 0.27 -15.76
C ASN A 131 23.85 0.07 -14.36
N ILE A 132 23.63 -1.18 -13.99
CA ILE A 132 23.29 -1.55 -12.63
C ILE A 132 24.62 -1.70 -11.90
N SER A 133 24.94 -0.77 -11.00
CA SER A 133 26.08 -0.97 -10.09
C SER A 133 25.79 -2.15 -9.18
N ASN A 134 26.81 -2.73 -8.54
CA ASN A 134 26.61 -3.66 -7.42
C ASN A 134 25.98 -2.92 -6.23
N THR A 135 24.74 -2.48 -6.38
CA THR A 135 23.89 -2.00 -5.30
C THR A 135 23.58 -3.17 -4.41
N GLU A 136 23.70 -2.96 -3.11
CA GLU A 136 23.16 -3.88 -2.12
C GLU A 136 21.73 -4.22 -2.54
N ARG A 137 21.44 -5.51 -2.76
CA ARG A 137 20.05 -5.95 -2.90
C ARG A 137 19.31 -5.37 -1.71
N GLU A 138 18.25 -4.60 -1.96
CA GLU A 138 17.42 -4.04 -0.89
C GLU A 138 17.19 -5.12 0.17
N GLY A 139 17.36 -4.76 1.44
CA GLY A 139 17.12 -5.68 2.55
C GLY A 139 15.71 -6.29 2.46
N PRO A 140 15.43 -7.38 3.20
CA PRO A 140 14.19 -8.15 3.08
C PRO A 140 12.88 -7.37 3.35
N ARG A 141 12.94 -6.08 3.71
CA ARG A 141 11.80 -5.18 3.84
C ARG A 141 12.00 -3.95 2.95
N ASP A 142 11.40 -3.98 1.76
CA ASP A 142 11.28 -2.87 0.80
C ASP A 142 10.69 -1.61 1.47
N VAL A 143 9.60 -1.77 2.23
CA VAL A 143 8.90 -0.70 2.94
C VAL A 143 8.32 -1.19 4.26
N SER A 144 8.09 -0.26 5.21
CA SER A 144 7.49 -0.58 6.51
C SER A 144 5.96 -0.73 6.45
N VAL A 145 5.32 0.03 5.55
CA VAL A 145 3.88 -0.06 5.26
C VAL A 145 3.64 -1.12 4.19
N ARG A 146 2.80 -2.11 4.52
CA ARG A 146 2.41 -3.15 3.56
C ARG A 146 1.50 -2.56 2.49
N ARG A 147 1.54 -3.11 1.28
CA ARG A 147 0.75 -2.62 0.15
C ARG A 147 -0.27 -3.67 -0.28
N PHE A 148 -1.49 -3.24 -0.53
CA PHE A 148 -2.54 -4.10 -1.07
C PHE A 148 -3.47 -3.34 -2.03
N PRO A 149 -3.83 -3.90 -3.20
CA PRO A 149 -3.08 -4.95 -3.88
C PRO A 149 -1.63 -4.51 -4.14
N MET A 150 -0.75 -5.47 -4.40
CA MET A 150 0.64 -5.16 -4.70
C MET A 150 0.77 -4.95 -6.21
N GLY A 151 1.26 -3.77 -6.60
CA GLY A 151 1.68 -3.43 -7.96
C GLY A 151 3.19 -3.42 -8.12
#